data_AF-A0A009REK4-F1
#
_entry.id   AF-A0A009REK4-F1
#
_cell.length_a   1.000
_cell.length_b   1.000
_cell.length_c   1.000
_cell.angle_alpha   90.00
_cell.angle_beta   90.00
_cell.angle_gamma   90.00
#
_symmetry.space_group_name_H-M   'P 1'
#
loop_
_entity.id
_entity.type
_entity.pdbx_description
1 polymer ?
#
loop_
_entity_poly.entity_id
_entity_poly.type
_entity_poly.pdbx_seq_one_letter_code
_entity_poly.pdbx_strand_id
1 'polypeptide(L)' 'MNTHENFDLEKAIARRDKLRGKYNRSGLSNTDYNELLQLDKAIEQAIKNGDSK' A
#
# COMPACT_ATOMS: atom_id res chain seq x y z
N MET A 1 -2.67 12.07 23.46
CA MET A 1 -1.84 11.94 22.25
C MET A 1 -2.54 10.98 21.31
N ASN A 2 -3.30 11.50 20.35
CA ASN A 2 -3.89 10.67 19.29
C ASN A 2 -2.85 10.54 18.19
N THR A 3 -2.20 9.39 18.10
CA THR A 3 -1.38 9.00 16.97
C THR A 3 -2.32 8.75 15.79
N HIS A 4 -2.77 9.83 15.13
CA HIS A 4 -3.08 9.73 13.72
C HIS A 4 -1.75 9.39 13.04
N GLU A 5 -1.49 8.09 12.88
CA GLU A 5 -0.52 7.60 11.93
C GLU A 5 -0.94 8.20 10.58
N ASN A 6 -0.33 9.34 10.23
CA ASN A 6 -0.50 9.92 8.92
C ASN A 6 -0.10 8.84 7.93
N PHE A 7 -1.08 8.32 7.19
CA PHE A 7 -0.84 7.38 6.12
C PHE A 7 0.12 8.04 5.13
N ASP A 8 1.37 7.61 5.18
CA ASP A 8 2.44 8.12 4.33
C ASP A 8 2.29 7.44 2.96
N LEU A 9 1.59 8.12 2.05
CA LEU A 9 1.27 7.61 0.72
C LEU A 9 2.53 7.24 -0.06
N GLU A 10 3.62 8.00 0.08
CA GLU A 10 4.89 7.71 -0.61
C GLU A 10 5.51 6.41 -0.11
N LYS A 11 5.55 6.21 1.22
CA LYS A 11 6.03 4.95 1.80
C LYS A 11 5.14 3.76 1.43
N ALA A 12 3.81 3.95 1.41
CA ALA A 12 2.87 2.91 1.02
C ALA A 12 3.08 2.48 -0.44
N ILE A 13 3.23 3.44 -1.36
CA ILE A 13 3.52 3.17 -2.79
C ILE A 13 4.85 2.42 -2.92
N ALA A 14 5.93 2.90 -2.28
CA ALA A 14 7.23 2.26 -2.36
C ALA A 14 7.22 0.81 -1.84
N ARG A 15 6.48 0.56 -0.74
CA ARG A 15 6.31 -0.80 -0.19
C ARG A 15 5.52 -1.70 -1.13
N ARG A 16 4.42 -1.18 -1.68
CA ARG A 16 3.56 -1.87 -2.66
C ARG A 16 4.35 -2.28 -3.91
N ASP A 17 5.17 -1.38 -4.46
CA ASP A 17 5.99 -1.69 -5.64
C ASP A 17 7.04 -2.75 -5.36
N LYS A 18 7.66 -2.75 -4.17
CA LYS A 18 8.60 -3.79 -3.75
C LYS A 18 7.92 -5.17 -3.66
N LEU A 19 6.72 -5.23 -3.05
CA LEU A 19 5.95 -6.47 -2.95
C LEU A 19 5.50 -6.97 -4.33
N ARG A 20 5.05 -6.06 -5.20
CA ARG A 20 4.66 -6.39 -6.57
C ARG A 20 5.83 -6.92 -7.40
N GLY A 21 7.01 -6.33 -7.24
CA GLY A 21 8.24 -6.83 -7.86
C GLY A 21 8.63 -8.23 -7.38
N LYS A 22 8.46 -8.52 -6.08
CA LYS A 22 8.70 -9.85 -5.51
C LYS A 22 7.67 -10.87 -6.00
N TYR A 23 6.39 -10.50 -6.05
CA TYR A 23 5.31 -11.32 -6.62
C TYR A 23 5.63 -11.79 -8.04
N ASN A 24 6.02 -10.84 -8.92
CA ASN A 24 6.31 -11.13 -10.31
C ASN A 24 7.57 -11.99 -10.51
N ARG A 25 8.53 -11.94 -9.58
CA ARG A 25 9.80 -12.66 -9.69
C ARG A 25 9.76 -14.08 -9.11
N SER A 26 9.13 -14.24 -7.95
CA SER A 26 9.25 -15.45 -7.14
C SER A 26 7.95 -15.86 -6.43
N GLY A 27 6.84 -15.15 -6.67
CA GLY A 27 5.64 -15.26 -5.86
C GLY A 27 5.77 -14.56 -4.51
N LEU A 28 4.66 -14.48 -3.78
CA LEU A 28 4.58 -13.93 -2.43
C LEU A 28 4.11 -15.00 -1.45
N SER A 29 4.50 -14.84 -0.18
CA SER A 29 3.81 -15.54 0.91
C SER A 29 2.38 -15.02 1.03
N ASN A 30 1.47 -15.79 1.64
CA ASN A 30 0.11 -15.31 1.90
C ASN A 30 0.10 -14.01 2.71
N THR A 31 1.02 -13.84 3.66
CA THR A 31 1.14 -12.60 4.45
C THR A 31 1.55 -11.42 3.58
N ASP A 32 2.59 -11.58 2.77
CA ASP A 32 3.08 -10.51 1.88
C ASP A 32 2.02 -10.15 0.81
N TYR A 33 1.26 -11.15 0.34
CA TYR A 33 0.18 -10.94 -0.62
C TYR A 33 -1.00 -10.18 0.01
N ASN A 34 -1.38 -10.52 1.24
CA ASN A 34 -2.40 -9.79 1.97
C ASN A 34 -1.98 -8.35 2.26
N GLU A 35 -0.69 -8.13 2.59
CA GLU A 35 -0.13 -6.78 2.74
C GLU A 35 -0.23 -5.98 1.44
N LEU A 36 0.10 -6.60 0.30
CA LEU A 36 -0.02 -5.98 -1.02
C LEU A 36 -1.47 -5.52 -1.31
N LEU A 37 -2.46 -6.38 -1.03
CA LEU A 37 -3.88 -6.04 -1.21
C LEU A 37 -4.35 -4.88 -0.31
N GLN A 38 -3.89 -4.85 0.93
CA GLN A 38 -4.22 -3.76 1.87
C GLN A 38 -3.60 -2.44 1.41
N LEU A 39 -2.35 -2.46 0.94
CA LEU A 39 -1.67 -1.29 0.40
C LEU A 39 -2.36 -0.77 -0.86
N ASP A 40 -2.74 -1.64 -1.80
CA ASP A 40 -3.49 -1.25 -3.00
C ASP A 40 -4.78 -0.50 -2.63
N LYS A 41 -5.56 -1.04 -1.69
CA LYS A 41 -6.80 -0.41 -1.24
C LYS A 41 -6.57 0.93 -0.52
N ALA A 42 -5.56 1.00 0.34
CA ALA A 42 -5.25 2.22 1.09
C ALA A 42 -4.77 3.34 0.16
N ILE A 43 -3.91 3.01 -0.83
CA ILE A 43 -3.45 3.94 -1.86
C ILE A 43 -4.63 4.43 -2.71
N GLU A 44 -5.50 3.52 -3.17
CA GLU A 44 -6.68 3.89 -3.97
C GLU A 44 -7.62 4.83 -3.21
N GLN A 45 -7.85 4.55 -1.92
CA GLN A 45 -8.66 5.44 -1.06
C GLN A 45 -7.99 6.80 -0.85
N ALA A 46 -6.68 6.83 -0.61
CA ALA A 46 -5.95 8.08 -0.44
C ALA A 46 -5.99 8.95 -1.71
N ILE A 47 -5.84 8.34 -2.89
CA ILE A 47 -5.95 9.04 -4.18
C ILE A 47 -7.39 9.56 -4.38
N LYS A 48 -8.42 8.72 -4.21
CA LYS A 48 -9.83 9.15 -4.35
C LYS A 48 -10.19 10.30 -3.42
N ASN A 49 -9.71 10.26 -2.17
CA ASN A 49 -9.96 11.32 -1.20
C ASN A 49 -9.14 12.58 -1.48
N GLY A 50 -7.97 12.45 -2.11
CA GLY A 50 -7.11 13.56 -2.52
C GLY A 50 -7.60 14.30 -3.77
N ASP A 51 -8.17 13.59 -4.74
CA ASP A 51 -8.73 14.14 -5.98
C ASP A 51 -10.16 14.72 -5.82
N SER A 52 -10.79 14.56 -4.66
CA SER A 52 -12.14 15.10 -4.38
C SER A 52 -12.15 16.60 -4.02
N LYS A 53 -11.24 17.40 -4.61
CA LYS A 53 -11.08 18.83 -4.29
C LYS A 53 -11.42 19.74 -5.46
#